data_AF-A0A949MPY3-F1
#
_entry.id   AF-A0A949MPY3-F1
#
_cell.length_a   1.000
_cell.length_b   1.000
_cell.length_c   1.000
_cell.angle_alpha   90.00
_cell.angle_beta   90.00
_cell.angle_gamma   90.00
#
_symmetry.space_group_name_H-M   'P 1'
#
loop_
_entity.id
_entity.type
_entity.pdbx_description
1 polymer ?
#
loop_
_entity_poly.entity_id
_entity_poly.type
_entity_poly.pdbx_seq_one_letter_code
_entity_poly.pdbx_strand_id
1 'polypeptide(L)'
;MRSQSGFTLIELLIIVIIILILAAVALPHYVGNQDKTREASVKKNMRMVQLAAESFANDRGGLYPDKLDDSFFSYFEGGPGDGKSAVGAHGPVNPYTNKPEWPIIGSVNDVPLARSSAPGAVGSAGQIEYSPIVGTDGVRSYAVRGANRNGQALQGTTPMSTFVLSRQN
;
A
#
# COMPACT_ATOMS: atom_id res chain seq x y z
N MET A 1 -34.27 -21.45 54.72
CA MET A 1 -33.53 -20.23 55.12
C MET A 1 -32.61 -19.87 53.95
N ARG A 2 -32.85 -18.74 53.25
CA ARG A 2 -32.01 -18.32 52.11
C ARG A 2 -30.99 -17.31 52.62
N SER A 3 -29.71 -17.67 52.59
CA SER A 3 -28.61 -16.73 52.83
C SER A 3 -28.53 -15.79 51.64
N GLN A 4 -28.92 -14.53 51.82
CA GLN A 4 -28.65 -13.48 50.85
C GLN A 4 -27.31 -12.83 51.23
N SER A 5 -26.24 -13.25 50.55
CA SER A 5 -24.95 -12.57 50.58
C SER A 5 -25.06 -11.30 49.74
N GLY A 6 -25.09 -10.14 50.39
CA GLY A 6 -25.04 -8.83 49.73
C GLY A 6 -23.61 -8.48 49.31
N PHE A 7 -23.47 -7.91 48.11
CA PHE A 7 -22.20 -7.38 47.60
C PHE A 7 -21.67 -6.28 48.52
N THR A 8 -20.37 -6.30 48.81
CA THR A 8 -19.76 -5.24 49.62
C THR A 8 -19.38 -4.05 48.72
N LEU A 9 -19.53 -2.81 49.24
CA LEU A 9 -19.11 -1.61 48.51
C LEU A 9 -17.62 -1.62 48.17
N ILE A 10 -16.81 -2.24 49.03
CA ILE A 10 -15.37 -2.37 48.83
C ILE A 10 -15.03 -3.33 47.67
N GLU A 11 -15.85 -4.36 47.46
CA GLU A 11 -15.73 -5.27 46.30
C GLU A 11 -15.91 -4.50 45.00
N LEU A 12 -16.96 -3.69 44.92
CA LEU A 12 -17.22 -2.89 43.74
C LEU A 12 -16.11 -1.87 43.50
N LEU A 13 -15.58 -1.27 44.57
CA LEU A 13 -14.51 -0.27 44.52
C LEU A 13 -13.21 -0.84 43.96
N ILE A 14 -12.79 -2.03 44.42
CA ILE A 14 -11.57 -2.68 43.92
C ILE A 14 -11.72 -3.03 42.44
N ILE A 15 -12.91 -3.47 42.01
CA ILE A 15 -13.18 -3.82 40.61
C ILE A 15 -13.03 -2.59 39.70
N VAL A 16 -13.63 -1.44 40.04
CA VAL A 16 -13.47 -0.23 39.22
C VAL A 16 -12.04 0.28 39.22
N ILE A 17 -11.31 0.18 40.33
CA ILE A 17 -9.88 0.54 40.38
C ILE A 17 -9.07 -0.33 39.42
N ILE A 18 -9.29 -1.65 39.40
CA ILE A 18 -8.58 -2.55 38.49
C ILE A 18 -8.94 -2.23 37.03
N ILE A 19 -10.22 -1.99 36.71
CA ILE A 19 -10.65 -1.62 35.35
C ILE A 19 -9.99 -0.32 34.89
N LEU A 20 -9.89 0.69 35.77
CA LEU A 20 -9.25 1.97 35.46
C LEU A 20 -7.75 1.83 35.19
N ILE A 21 -7.04 0.98 35.95
CA ILE A 21 -5.62 0.70 35.72
C ILE A 21 -5.43 -0.02 34.38
N LEU A 22 -6.25 -1.03 34.08
CA LEU A 22 -6.19 -1.76 32.81
C LEU A 22 -6.49 -0.86 31.61
N ALA A 23 -7.50 0.01 31.72
CA ALA A 23 -7.86 0.96 30.66
C ALA A 23 -6.75 2.00 30.39
N ALA A 24 -6.08 2.49 31.43
CA ALA A 24 -4.99 3.45 31.31
C ALA A 24 -3.78 2.90 30.54
N VAL A 25 -3.46 1.62 30.71
CA VAL A 25 -2.35 0.96 29.98
C VAL A 25 -2.77 0.54 28.57
N ALA A 26 -4.02 0.11 28.36
CA ALA A 26 -4.46 -0.42 27.07
C ALA A 26 -4.61 0.65 25.96
N LEU A 27 -5.04 1.87 26.30
CA LEU A 27 -5.33 2.93 25.33
C LEU A 27 -4.13 3.45 24.51
N PRO A 28 -2.94 3.76 25.10
CA PRO A 28 -1.85 4.40 24.34
C PRO A 28 -1.26 3.51 23.23
N HIS A 29 -1.40 2.18 23.31
CA HIS A 29 -0.83 1.25 22.34
C HIS A 29 -1.59 1.18 21.00
N TYR A 30 -2.80 1.75 20.90
CA TYR A 30 -3.66 1.55 19.73
C TYR A 30 -3.33 2.48 18.54
N VAL A 31 -2.81 3.68 18.79
CA VAL A 31 -2.74 4.74 17.76
C VAL A 31 -1.55 4.57 16.80
N GLY A 32 -0.38 4.13 17.30
CA GLY A 32 0.84 4.02 16.48
C GLY A 32 0.87 2.83 15.52
N ASN A 33 0.08 1.78 15.79
CA ASN A 33 0.06 0.58 14.95
C ASN A 33 -0.71 0.79 13.65
N GLN A 34 -1.70 1.67 13.62
CA GLN A 34 -2.55 1.86 12.44
C GLN A 34 -1.78 2.37 11.23
N ASP A 35 -0.89 3.35 11.40
CA ASP A 35 -0.14 3.91 10.26
C ASP A 35 0.85 2.90 9.68
N LYS A 36 1.52 2.10 10.52
CA LYS A 36 2.38 0.99 10.06
C LYS A 36 1.57 -0.09 9.31
N THR A 37 0.37 -0.41 9.76
CA THR A 37 -0.54 -1.34 9.07
C THR A 37 -0.98 -0.78 7.72
N ARG A 38 -1.26 0.52 7.62
CA ARG A 38 -1.58 1.19 6.35
C ARG A 38 -0.40 1.15 5.39
N GLU A 39 0.81 1.47 5.84
CA GLU A 39 2.02 1.37 5.00
C GLU A 39 2.29 -0.06 4.51
N ALA A 40 2.08 -1.07 5.36
CA ALA A 40 2.16 -2.46 4.96
C ALA A 40 1.13 -2.81 3.87
N SER A 41 -0.07 -2.23 3.96
CA SER A 41 -1.12 -2.36 2.94
C SER A 41 -0.74 -1.65 1.64
N VAL A 42 -0.12 -0.46 1.70
CA VAL A 42 0.45 0.21 0.52
C VAL A 42 1.51 -0.67 -0.14
N LYS A 43 2.43 -1.27 0.63
CA LYS A 43 3.43 -2.21 0.07
C LYS A 43 2.79 -3.43 -0.61
N LYS A 44 1.67 -3.94 -0.07
CA LYS A 44 0.88 -5.00 -0.73
C LYS A 44 0.30 -4.49 -2.05
N ASN A 45 -0.28 -3.29 -2.07
CA ASN A 45 -0.82 -2.68 -3.29
C ASN A 45 0.26 -2.47 -4.37
N MET A 46 1.47 -2.04 -3.99
CA MET A 46 2.61 -1.95 -4.91
C MET A 46 2.91 -3.31 -5.57
N ARG A 47 2.85 -4.42 -4.81
CA ARG A 47 3.04 -5.77 -5.36
C ARG A 47 1.92 -6.18 -6.32
N MET A 48 0.68 -5.75 -6.08
CA MET A 48 -0.43 -6.00 -7.01
C MET A 48 -0.21 -5.28 -8.34
N VAL A 49 0.24 -4.02 -8.31
CA VAL A 49 0.63 -3.29 -9.54
C VAL A 49 1.78 -3.98 -10.26
N GLN A 50 2.80 -4.43 -9.53
CA GLN A 50 3.89 -5.21 -10.10
C GLN A 50 3.39 -6.49 -10.76
N LEU A 51 2.52 -7.26 -10.10
CA LEU A 51 1.97 -8.49 -10.67
C LEU A 51 1.17 -8.23 -11.96
N ALA A 52 0.34 -7.19 -11.97
CA ALA A 52 -0.38 -6.78 -13.18
C ALA A 52 0.58 -6.40 -14.31
N ALA A 53 1.67 -5.67 -14.01
CA ALA A 53 2.67 -5.29 -15.00
C ALA A 53 3.43 -6.49 -15.56
N GLU A 54 3.81 -7.46 -14.72
CA GLU A 54 4.46 -8.71 -15.16
C GLU A 54 3.49 -9.56 -16.00
N SER A 55 2.20 -9.64 -15.63
CA SER A 55 1.19 -10.35 -16.41
C SER A 55 1.00 -9.71 -17.78
N PHE A 56 0.90 -8.39 -17.84
CA PHE A 56 0.82 -7.64 -19.10
C PHE A 56 2.06 -7.91 -19.98
N ALA A 57 3.26 -7.90 -19.39
CA ALA A 57 4.48 -8.15 -20.13
C ALA A 57 4.57 -9.60 -20.66
N ASN A 58 4.05 -10.58 -19.93
CA ASN A 58 4.02 -11.97 -20.39
C ASN A 58 3.20 -12.11 -21.68
N ASP A 59 2.07 -11.41 -21.80
CA ASP A 59 1.25 -11.43 -23.02
C ASP A 59 1.82 -10.58 -24.15
N ARG A 60 2.64 -9.57 -23.83
CA ARG A 60 3.21 -8.61 -24.80
C ARG A 60 4.70 -8.83 -25.09
N GLY A 61 5.19 -10.06 -24.94
CA GLY A 61 6.56 -10.43 -25.35
C GLY A 61 7.65 -9.74 -24.54
N GLY A 62 7.39 -9.45 -23.26
CA GLY A 62 8.31 -8.80 -22.34
C GLY A 62 8.25 -7.26 -22.34
N LEU A 63 7.29 -6.66 -23.06
CA LEU A 63 7.04 -5.22 -23.02
C LEU A 63 6.07 -4.88 -21.90
N TYR A 64 6.51 -4.01 -20.98
CA TYR A 64 5.67 -3.49 -19.92
C TYR A 64 4.75 -2.37 -20.42
N PRO A 65 3.68 -2.04 -19.68
CA PRO A 65 2.80 -0.93 -20.01
C PRO A 65 3.58 0.39 -20.13
N ASP A 66 3.45 1.08 -21.25
CA ASP A 66 3.95 2.45 -21.44
C ASP A 66 2.95 3.51 -20.93
N LYS A 67 1.69 3.11 -20.76
CA LYS A 67 0.57 3.95 -20.32
C LYS A 67 -0.30 3.21 -19.31
N LEU A 68 -1.05 4.00 -18.54
CA LEU A 68 -2.03 3.50 -17.59
C LEU A 68 -3.43 3.69 -18.21
N ASP A 69 -3.85 2.69 -18.97
CA ASP A 69 -5.10 2.68 -19.72
C ASP A 69 -5.85 1.35 -19.55
N ASP A 70 -6.98 1.20 -20.24
CA ASP A 70 -7.82 0.00 -20.15
C ASP A 70 -7.08 -1.29 -20.51
N SER A 71 -6.09 -1.21 -21.42
CA SER A 71 -5.25 -2.33 -21.79
C SER A 71 -4.38 -2.81 -20.63
N PHE A 72 -3.91 -1.90 -19.78
CA PHE A 72 -3.20 -2.29 -18.56
C PHE A 72 -4.16 -2.62 -17.42
N PHE A 73 -5.22 -1.84 -17.24
CA PHE A 73 -6.19 -1.97 -16.15
C PHE A 73 -6.94 -3.31 -16.18
N SER A 74 -7.12 -3.92 -17.35
CA SER A 74 -7.72 -5.26 -17.48
C SER A 74 -6.93 -6.37 -16.76
N TYR A 75 -5.66 -6.15 -16.42
CA TYR A 75 -4.81 -7.11 -15.71
C TYR A 75 -4.91 -7.00 -14.18
N PHE A 76 -5.72 -6.08 -13.67
CA PHE A 76 -6.02 -5.98 -12.25
C PHE A 76 -7.19 -6.86 -11.85
N GLU A 77 -7.41 -6.97 -10.54
CA GLU A 77 -8.49 -7.76 -9.96
C GLU A 77 -9.86 -7.37 -10.53
N GLY A 78 -10.68 -8.37 -10.85
CA GLY A 78 -11.99 -8.20 -11.49
C GLY A 78 -11.96 -8.04 -13.01
N GLY A 79 -10.78 -7.84 -13.61
CA GLY A 79 -10.63 -7.70 -15.06
C GLY A 79 -10.61 -9.04 -15.82
N PRO A 80 -10.91 -9.04 -17.13
CA PRO A 80 -10.81 -10.23 -18.00
C PRO A 80 -9.38 -10.75 -18.17
N GLY A 81 -8.35 -9.97 -17.81
CA GLY A 81 -6.93 -10.34 -17.96
C GLY A 81 -6.44 -10.41 -19.42
N ASP A 82 -7.25 -9.98 -20.40
CA ASP A 82 -6.99 -10.18 -21.83
C ASP A 82 -6.30 -8.99 -22.52
N GLY A 83 -6.02 -7.91 -21.78
CA GLY A 83 -5.38 -6.70 -22.30
C GLY A 83 -6.26 -5.85 -23.22
N LYS A 84 -7.56 -6.15 -23.34
CA LYS A 84 -8.47 -5.51 -24.31
C LYS A 84 -9.59 -4.71 -23.69
N SER A 85 -9.98 -4.99 -22.44
CA SER A 85 -11.08 -4.29 -21.75
C SER A 85 -10.94 -4.33 -20.24
N ALA A 86 -11.02 -3.17 -19.58
CA ALA A 86 -11.01 -3.07 -18.12
C ALA A 86 -12.39 -3.28 -17.48
N VAL A 87 -13.39 -3.79 -18.21
CA VAL A 87 -14.75 -3.99 -17.67
C VAL A 87 -14.70 -4.93 -16.46
N GLY A 88 -15.15 -4.42 -15.32
CA GLY A 88 -15.13 -5.15 -14.04
C GLY A 88 -13.82 -5.06 -13.26
N ALA A 89 -12.74 -4.59 -13.90
CA ALA A 89 -11.46 -4.39 -13.24
C ALA A 89 -11.51 -3.21 -12.26
N HIS A 90 -10.78 -3.33 -11.15
CA HIS A 90 -10.58 -2.21 -10.23
C HIS A 90 -9.13 -2.09 -9.77
N GLY A 91 -8.71 -0.86 -9.49
CA GLY A 91 -7.40 -0.61 -8.90
C GLY A 91 -7.29 -1.16 -7.46
N PRO A 92 -6.07 -1.24 -6.92
CA PRO A 92 -5.84 -1.56 -5.52
C PRO A 92 -6.63 -0.65 -4.57
N VAL A 93 -7.16 -1.21 -3.48
CA VAL A 93 -7.87 -0.41 -2.46
C VAL A 93 -6.88 0.40 -1.64
N ASN A 94 -6.98 1.72 -1.69
CA ASN A 94 -6.15 2.62 -0.92
C ASN A 94 -6.50 2.55 0.59
N PRO A 95 -5.55 2.22 1.48
CA PRO A 95 -5.82 2.02 2.92
C PRO A 95 -6.09 3.32 3.71
N TYR A 96 -5.92 4.49 3.10
CA TYR A 96 -6.23 5.79 3.72
C TYR A 96 -7.61 6.31 3.30
N THR A 97 -8.07 6.00 2.08
CA THR A 97 -9.37 6.46 1.56
C THR A 97 -10.44 5.37 1.53
N ASN A 98 -10.04 4.09 1.69
CA ASN A 98 -10.88 2.90 1.56
C ASN A 98 -11.61 2.79 0.21
N LYS A 99 -10.99 3.30 -0.86
CA LYS A 99 -11.53 3.26 -2.22
C LYS A 99 -10.54 2.59 -3.17
N PRO A 100 -11.00 1.86 -4.20
CA PRO A 100 -10.13 1.41 -5.28
C PRO A 100 -9.60 2.63 -6.04
N GLU A 101 -8.29 2.69 -6.21
CA GLU A 101 -7.62 3.77 -6.93
C GLU A 101 -6.67 3.16 -7.97
N TRP A 102 -6.75 3.64 -9.20
CA TRP A 102 -5.80 3.27 -10.24
C TRP A 102 -4.42 3.81 -9.92
N PRO A 103 -3.34 3.09 -10.29
CA PRO A 103 -2.00 3.65 -10.18
C PRO A 103 -1.92 4.95 -10.99
N ILE A 104 -1.07 5.87 -10.52
CA ILE A 104 -0.75 7.11 -11.23
C ILE A 104 0.56 6.94 -12.00
N ILE A 105 0.71 7.71 -13.07
CA ILE A 105 1.93 7.69 -13.86
C ILE A 105 3.03 8.45 -13.12
N GLY A 106 4.20 7.82 -13.01
CA GLY A 106 5.39 8.41 -12.40
C GLY A 106 6.46 8.78 -13.42
N SER A 107 7.55 9.34 -12.91
CA SER A 107 8.68 9.80 -13.73
C SER A 107 10.02 9.21 -13.29
N VAL A 108 10.02 8.09 -12.54
CA VAL A 108 11.27 7.41 -12.19
C VAL A 108 11.90 6.83 -13.45
N ASN A 109 13.07 7.34 -13.81
CA ASN A 109 13.87 6.90 -14.97
C ASN A 109 15.14 6.14 -14.56
N ASP A 110 15.64 6.32 -13.34
CA ASP A 110 16.81 5.62 -12.79
C ASP A 110 16.46 5.00 -11.43
N VAL A 111 16.36 3.67 -11.38
CA VAL A 111 15.97 2.94 -10.17
C VAL A 111 17.07 2.94 -9.09
N PRO A 112 18.35 2.67 -9.41
CA PRO A 112 19.44 2.87 -8.46
C PRO A 112 19.44 4.26 -7.79
N LEU A 113 19.27 5.32 -8.58
CA LEU A 113 19.20 6.69 -8.06
C LEU A 113 17.95 6.90 -7.20
N ALA A 114 16.78 6.43 -7.66
CA ALA A 114 15.55 6.55 -6.88
C ALA A 114 15.68 5.87 -5.51
N ARG A 115 16.30 4.68 -5.45
CA ARG A 115 16.50 3.95 -4.18
C ARG A 115 17.44 4.67 -3.22
N SER A 116 18.49 5.35 -3.71
CA SER A 116 19.43 6.09 -2.88
C SER A 116 18.97 7.49 -2.51
N SER A 117 17.96 8.01 -3.21
CA SER A 117 17.37 9.33 -2.94
C SER A 117 16.42 9.33 -1.75
N ALA A 118 16.34 10.48 -1.07
CA ALA A 118 15.36 10.73 -0.02
C ALA A 118 13.93 10.59 -0.56
N PRO A 119 12.96 10.13 0.27
CA PRO A 119 11.57 9.99 -0.14
C PRO A 119 10.97 11.27 -0.74
N GLY A 120 10.84 11.27 -2.07
CA GLY A 120 10.22 12.35 -2.83
C GLY A 120 8.69 12.29 -2.82
N ALA A 121 8.05 13.29 -3.41
CA ALA A 121 6.61 13.27 -3.64
C ALA A 121 6.25 12.16 -4.64
N VAL A 122 5.13 11.49 -4.38
CA VAL A 122 4.55 10.47 -5.26
C VAL A 122 3.15 10.91 -5.69
N GLY A 123 2.30 11.23 -4.71
CA GLY A 123 0.91 11.62 -4.95
C GLY A 123 0.19 11.88 -3.62
N SER A 124 -1.11 11.63 -3.59
CA SER A 124 -1.89 11.62 -2.35
C SER A 124 -1.57 10.40 -1.47
N ALA A 125 -1.99 10.47 -0.21
CA ALA A 125 -1.74 9.39 0.75
C ALA A 125 -2.21 8.03 0.25
N GLY A 126 -1.34 7.01 0.29
CA GLY A 126 -1.65 5.64 -0.12
C GLY A 126 -1.70 5.35 -1.62
N GLN A 127 -1.54 6.38 -2.46
CA GLN A 127 -1.49 6.19 -3.92
C GLN A 127 -0.27 5.39 -4.34
N ILE A 128 -0.41 4.64 -5.43
CA ILE A 128 0.66 3.87 -6.03
C ILE A 128 1.05 4.55 -7.33
N GLU A 129 2.33 4.81 -7.50
CA GLU A 129 2.90 5.35 -8.71
C GLU A 129 3.60 4.23 -9.49
N TYR A 130 3.29 4.16 -10.78
CA TYR A 130 3.93 3.29 -11.75
C TYR A 130 4.72 4.16 -12.75
N SER A 131 6.02 3.92 -12.87
CA SER A 131 6.90 4.61 -13.80
C SER A 131 7.43 3.64 -14.85
N PRO A 132 7.01 3.73 -16.12
CA PRO A 132 7.64 3.00 -17.21
C PRO A 132 9.02 3.60 -17.50
N ILE A 133 10.02 2.75 -17.73
CA ILE A 133 11.37 3.16 -18.08
C ILE A 133 11.61 2.77 -19.54
N VAL A 134 11.61 3.77 -20.41
CA VAL A 134 11.77 3.61 -21.85
C VAL A 134 13.23 3.31 -22.17
N GLY A 135 13.50 2.14 -22.74
CA GLY A 135 14.78 1.77 -23.31
C GLY A 135 14.80 1.91 -24.83
N THR A 136 15.88 1.42 -25.46
CA THR A 136 16.03 1.39 -26.93
C THR A 136 15.00 0.49 -27.61
N ASP A 137 14.63 -0.61 -26.96
CA ASP A 137 13.71 -1.63 -27.48
C ASP A 137 12.31 -1.55 -26.84
N GLY A 138 11.89 -0.33 -26.46
CA GLY A 138 10.63 -0.07 -25.78
C GLY A 138 10.73 -0.15 -24.25
N VAL A 139 9.57 -0.24 -23.59
CA VAL A 139 9.48 -0.27 -22.12
C VAL A 139 9.74 -1.70 -21.62
N ARG A 140 11.00 -2.02 -21.33
CA ARG A 140 11.43 -3.32 -20.76
C ARG A 140 11.77 -3.26 -19.27
N SER A 141 11.66 -2.06 -18.71
CA SER A 141 11.97 -1.77 -17.32
C SER A 141 10.87 -0.90 -16.74
N TYR A 142 10.61 -1.03 -15.44
CA TYR A 142 9.63 -0.19 -14.74
C TYR A 142 10.04 -0.02 -13.28
N ALA A 143 9.47 0.99 -12.64
CA ALA A 143 9.55 1.21 -11.20
C ALA A 143 8.16 1.45 -10.61
N VAL A 144 7.95 1.00 -9.39
CA VAL A 144 6.73 1.21 -8.60
C VAL A 144 7.11 1.81 -7.25
N ARG A 145 6.45 2.92 -6.91
CA ARG A 145 6.56 3.60 -5.60
C ARG A 145 5.19 3.69 -4.97
N GLY A 146 5.12 3.63 -3.64
CA GLY A 146 3.88 3.82 -2.89
C GLY A 146 3.99 5.05 -2.02
N ALA A 147 2.89 5.77 -1.82
CA ALA A 147 2.83 6.97 -0.99
C ALA A 147 2.47 6.62 0.47
N ASN A 148 3.20 7.21 1.42
CA ASN A 148 2.87 7.21 2.84
C ASN A 148 1.71 8.18 3.14
N ARG A 149 1.38 8.38 4.42
CA ARG A 149 0.30 9.28 4.87
C ARG A 149 0.44 10.73 4.38
N ASN A 150 1.65 11.18 4.11
CA ASN A 150 1.95 12.54 3.68
C ASN A 150 2.09 12.67 2.16
N GLY A 151 1.83 11.62 1.39
CA GLY A 151 2.00 11.64 -0.07
C GLY A 151 3.44 11.45 -0.55
N GLN A 152 4.37 11.19 0.36
CA GLN A 152 5.77 10.94 0.04
C GLN A 152 6.02 9.45 -0.18
N ALA A 153 7.06 9.11 -0.94
CA ALA A 153 7.41 7.72 -1.17
C ALA A 153 7.66 6.98 0.16
N LEU A 154 7.32 5.69 0.20
CA LEU A 154 7.65 4.86 1.35
C LEU A 154 9.17 4.79 1.53
N GLN A 155 9.63 4.88 2.77
CA GLN A 155 11.05 4.81 3.08
C GLN A 155 11.60 3.39 2.91
N GLY A 156 12.82 3.29 2.40
CA GLY A 156 13.57 2.03 2.27
C GLY A 156 14.15 1.57 3.60
N THR A 157 14.93 0.50 3.57
CA THR A 157 15.55 -0.10 4.76
C THR A 157 16.71 0.71 5.33
N THR A 158 17.33 1.57 4.51
CA THR A 158 18.40 2.47 4.93
C THR A 158 17.81 3.87 5.22
N PRO A 159 18.30 4.61 6.23
CA PRO A 159 17.88 5.99 6.43
C PRO A 159 18.01 6.82 5.15
N MET A 160 17.02 7.67 4.88
CA MET A 160 16.99 8.54 3.69
C MET A 160 16.97 7.80 2.33
N SER A 161 16.63 6.51 2.31
CA SER A 161 16.41 5.75 1.06
C SER A 161 14.93 5.64 0.73
N THR A 162 14.62 5.42 -0.54
CA THR A 162 13.24 5.19 -1.01
C THR A 162 13.00 3.72 -1.31
N PHE A 163 11.85 3.20 -0.89
CA PHE A 163 11.42 1.84 -1.24
C PHE A 163 10.84 1.83 -2.66
N VAL A 164 11.52 1.13 -3.56
CA VAL A 164 11.14 1.02 -4.97
C VAL A 164 11.12 -0.44 -5.40
N LEU A 165 9.97 -0.93 -5.83
CA LEU A 165 9.86 -2.19 -6.57
C LEU A 165 10.14 -1.91 -8.04
N SER A 166 10.84 -2.81 -8.72
CA SER A 166 11.20 -2.59 -10.12
C SER A 166 11.52 -3.89 -10.82
N ARG A 167 11.38 -3.90 -12.14
CA ARG A 167 12.11 -4.81 -13.01
C ARG A 167 13.08 -4.00 -13.87
N GLN A 168 14.32 -4.47 -13.96
CA GLN A 168 15.32 -3.93 -14.87
C GLN A 168 15.80 -5.07 -15.76
N ASN A 169 15.80 -4.83 -17.08
CA ASN A 169 16.32 -5.73 -18.09
C ASN A 169 17.50 -5.11 -18.83
#